data_AF-A0A166UDC0-F1
#
_entry.id   AF-A0A166UDC0-F1
#
_cell.length_a   1.000
_cell.length_b   1.000
_cell.length_c   1.000
_cell.angle_alpha   90.00
_cell.angle_beta   90.00
_cell.angle_gamma   90.00
#
_symmetry.space_group_name_H-M   'P 1'
#
loop_
_entity.id
_entity.type
_entity.pdbx_description
1 polymer ?
#
loop_
_entity_poly.entity_id
_entity_poly.type
_entity_poly.pdbx_seq_one_letter_code
_entity_poly.pdbx_strand_id
1 'polypeptide(L)'
;MLLAAILGAAIWFGGAAVGAPRNLRLSLLALLYLSLLGVNLLFPDGHPLREATGGSAALWLLLGGAVLLIWGYRRLLGGLRQRATGSVTPVGTTPASDQFSETELNRYARHIVLRELGGPGQKALKKARVLVVGAGGLGAPALQYLAAAGVGTIGVIDDDVVENANLQRQVIHKDAAIGTPKVFSAQAEMTAQNPFVTVRPYHRRFTEEIAADLLADYDLVLDGTDNFATRYLVNAACVKARVPLISGALSQWEGQLSVFDPARDAPC
;
A
#
# COMPACT_ATOMS: atom_id res chain seq x y z
N MET A 1 29.76 5.14 35.09
CA MET A 1 28.62 5.39 34.16
C MET A 1 29.04 6.06 32.86
N LEU A 2 29.73 7.21 32.88
CA LEU A 2 30.17 7.91 31.66
C LEU A 2 31.02 7.04 30.72
N LEU A 3 31.98 6.28 31.26
CA LEU A 3 32.83 5.37 30.49
C LEU A 3 32.03 4.30 29.74
N ALA A 4 31.00 3.75 30.37
CA ALA A 4 30.13 2.74 29.74
C ALA A 4 29.28 3.34 28.61
N ALA A 5 28.81 4.58 28.76
CA ALA A 5 28.10 5.30 27.72
C ALA A 5 29.00 5.60 26.51
N ILE A 6 30.26 6.00 26.75
CA ILE A 6 31.25 6.23 25.69
C ILE A 6 31.56 4.94 24.94
N LEU A 7 31.81 3.82 25.65
CA LEU A 7 32.07 2.52 25.04
C LEU A 7 30.86 2.02 24.24
N GLY A 8 29.64 2.19 24.76
CA GLY A 8 28.41 1.86 24.04
C GLY A 8 28.23 2.68 22.76
N ALA A 9 28.50 3.98 22.82
CA ALA A 9 28.46 4.86 21.64
C ALA A 9 29.53 4.45 20.61
N ALA A 10 30.75 4.13 21.05
CA ALA A 10 31.83 3.69 20.17
C ALA A 10 31.47 2.38 19.45
N ILE A 11 30.89 1.39 20.14
CA ILE A 11 30.43 0.14 19.53
C ILE A 11 29.33 0.41 18.49
N TRP A 12 28.38 1.28 18.81
CA TRP A 12 27.23 1.52 17.94
C TRP A 12 27.58 2.35 16.70
N PHE A 13 28.24 3.50 16.88
CA PHE A 13 28.58 4.42 15.81
C PHE A 13 29.86 4.01 15.07
N GLY A 14 30.87 3.52 15.78
CA GLY A 14 32.09 2.98 15.16
C GLY A 14 31.79 1.71 14.34
N GLY A 15 30.98 0.81 14.89
CA GLY A 15 30.51 -0.36 14.13
C GLY A 15 29.66 0.02 12.92
N ALA A 16 28.87 1.09 12.98
CA ALA A 16 28.15 1.62 11.82
C ALA A 16 29.08 2.16 10.74
N ALA A 17 30.12 2.92 11.13
CA ALA A 17 31.07 3.53 10.21
C ALA A 17 31.91 2.49 9.43
N VAL A 18 32.15 1.33 10.02
CA VAL A 18 32.91 0.21 9.40
C VAL A 18 31.98 -0.80 8.69
N GLY A 19 30.68 -0.53 8.61
CA GLY A 19 29.72 -1.39 7.91
C GLY A 19 29.35 -2.69 8.65
N ALA A 20 29.59 -2.78 9.96
CA ALA A 20 29.24 -3.96 10.73
C ALA A 20 27.71 -4.17 10.79
N PRO A 21 27.23 -5.41 10.61
CA PRO A 21 25.80 -5.70 10.56
C PRO A 21 25.15 -5.45 11.93
N ARG A 22 23.88 -5.01 11.92
CA ARG A 22 23.18 -4.53 13.14
C ARG A 22 23.10 -5.59 14.25
N ASN A 23 22.96 -6.86 13.89
CA ASN A 23 22.94 -7.99 14.83
C ASN A 23 24.27 -8.11 15.60
N LEU A 24 25.41 -7.99 14.94
CA LEU A 24 26.73 -8.08 15.56
C LEU A 24 26.93 -6.95 16.57
N ARG A 25 26.55 -5.72 16.22
CA ARG A 25 26.65 -4.57 17.13
C ARG A 25 25.76 -4.72 18.36
N LEU A 26 24.56 -5.26 18.18
CA LEU A 26 23.65 -5.55 19.29
C LEU A 26 24.20 -6.63 20.23
N SER A 27 24.80 -7.69 19.69
CA SER A 27 25.46 -8.73 20.49
C SER A 27 26.64 -8.17 21.29
N LEU A 28 27.44 -7.29 20.70
CA LEU A 28 28.56 -6.63 21.40
C LEU A 28 28.07 -5.70 22.52
N LEU A 29 27.00 -4.94 22.29
CA LEU A 29 26.37 -4.11 23.33
C LEU A 29 25.78 -4.95 24.47
N ALA A 30 25.14 -6.08 24.16
CA ALA A 30 24.62 -7.00 25.16
C ALA A 30 25.77 -7.61 26.01
N LEU A 31 26.87 -7.99 25.37
CA LEU A 31 28.05 -8.53 26.05
C LEU A 31 28.75 -7.49 26.94
N LEU A 32 28.83 -6.24 26.47
CA LEU A 32 29.32 -5.11 27.27
C LEU A 32 28.42 -4.89 28.50
N TYR A 33 27.10 -4.86 28.32
CA TYR A 33 26.13 -4.69 29.41
C TYR A 33 26.23 -5.82 30.44
N LEU A 34 26.28 -7.09 30.01
CA LEU A 34 26.41 -8.24 30.92
C LEU A 34 27.72 -8.21 31.69
N SER A 35 28.82 -7.83 31.04
CA SER A 35 30.12 -7.68 31.68
C SER A 35 30.09 -6.59 32.76
N LEU A 36 29.47 -5.43 32.47
CA LEU A 36 29.34 -4.33 33.42
C LEU A 36 28.42 -4.68 34.60
N LEU A 37 27.31 -5.37 34.34
CA LEU A 37 26.42 -5.89 35.37
C LEU A 37 27.16 -6.90 36.27
N GLY A 38 27.94 -7.80 35.68
CA GLY A 38 28.77 -8.77 36.41
C GLY A 38 29.80 -8.10 37.32
N VAL A 39 30.52 -7.08 36.82
CA VAL A 39 31.46 -6.30 37.64
C VAL A 39 30.77 -5.64 38.84
N ASN A 40 29.55 -5.14 38.66
CA ASN A 40 28.83 -4.48 39.75
C ASN A 40 28.14 -5.46 40.72
N LEU A 41 27.95 -6.73 40.35
CA LEU A 41 27.36 -7.77 41.20
C LEU A 41 28.41 -8.60 41.96
N LEU A 42 29.56 -8.87 41.34
CA LEU A 42 30.56 -9.82 41.85
C LEU A 42 31.64 -9.16 42.71
N PHE A 43 31.97 -7.89 42.47
CA PHE A 43 33.04 -7.21 43.20
C PHE A 43 32.51 -6.49 44.44
N PRO A 44 33.23 -6.53 45.58
CA PRO A 44 32.83 -5.84 46.81
C PRO A 44 32.85 -4.31 46.67
N ASP A 45 32.16 -3.63 47.59
CA ASP A 45 32.14 -2.18 47.68
C ASP A 45 33.57 -1.63 47.93
N GLY A 46 33.92 -0.53 47.27
CA GLY A 46 35.28 0.04 47.29
C GLY A 46 36.25 -0.52 46.24
N HIS A 47 35.84 -1.48 45.41
CA HIS A 47 36.68 -1.96 44.31
C HIS A 47 36.75 -0.92 43.17
N PRO A 48 37.95 -0.53 42.67
CA PRO A 48 38.12 0.55 41.69
C PRO A 48 37.28 0.38 40.41
N LEU A 49 37.15 -0.87 39.93
CA LEU A 49 36.35 -1.16 38.72
C LEU A 49 34.84 -1.02 38.95
N ARG A 50 34.36 -1.30 40.17
CA ARG A 50 32.95 -1.13 40.53
C ARG A 50 32.61 0.36 40.61
N GLU A 51 33.46 1.16 41.24
CA GLU A 51 33.28 2.61 41.32
C GLU A 51 33.30 3.29 39.94
N ALA A 52 34.27 2.93 39.07
CA ALA A 52 34.36 3.48 37.71
C ALA A 52 33.13 3.16 36.84
N THR A 53 32.50 2.01 37.08
CA THR A 53 31.36 1.53 36.27
C THR A 53 29.99 1.92 36.85
N GLY A 54 29.95 2.66 37.96
CA GLY A 54 28.72 3.25 38.52
C GLY A 54 28.45 2.94 39.99
N GLY A 55 29.31 2.14 40.64
CA GLY A 55 29.30 1.88 42.08
C GLY A 55 28.17 0.99 42.60
N SER A 56 27.06 0.91 41.87
CA SER A 56 25.84 0.21 42.29
C SER A 56 25.28 -0.69 41.19
N ALA A 57 25.02 -1.94 41.54
CA ALA A 57 24.30 -2.88 40.69
C ALA A 57 22.84 -2.47 40.44
N ALA A 58 22.23 -1.69 41.36
CA ALA A 58 20.82 -1.31 41.27
C ALA A 58 20.51 -0.52 40.00
N LEU A 59 21.40 0.40 39.60
CA LEU A 59 21.22 1.22 38.40
C LEU A 59 21.29 0.37 37.12
N TRP A 60 22.17 -0.62 37.09
CA TRP A 60 22.28 -1.55 35.97
C TRP A 60 21.07 -2.47 35.88
N LEU A 61 20.57 -2.98 37.02
CA LEU A 61 19.34 -3.78 37.08
C LEU A 61 18.11 -2.99 36.62
N LEU A 62 17.98 -1.72 37.01
CA LEU A 62 16.90 -0.84 36.56
C LEU A 62 16.94 -0.61 35.04
N LEU A 63 18.14 -0.38 34.48
CA LEU A 63 18.32 -0.20 33.05
C LEU A 63 17.97 -1.48 32.26
N GLY A 64 18.40 -2.65 32.74
CA GLY A 64 17.99 -3.94 32.18
C GLY A 64 16.48 -4.16 32.26
N GLY A 65 15.86 -3.83 33.40
CA GLY A 65 14.41 -3.89 33.60
C GLY A 65 13.65 -3.02 32.61
N ALA A 66 14.08 -1.77 32.39
CA ALA A 66 13.46 -0.87 31.43
C ALA A 66 13.57 -1.39 29.98
N VAL A 67 14.73 -1.93 29.59
CA VAL A 67 14.92 -2.53 28.26
C VAL A 67 14.02 -3.75 28.07
N LEU A 68 13.93 -4.64 29.07
CA LEU A 68 13.04 -5.81 29.04
C LEU A 68 11.58 -5.41 28.96
N LEU A 69 11.17 -4.37 29.68
CA LEU A 69 9.80 -3.85 29.66
C LEU A 69 9.45 -3.27 28.29
N ILE A 70 10.33 -2.47 27.69
CA ILE A 70 10.15 -1.93 26.32
C ILE A 70 10.09 -3.07 25.30
N TRP A 71 10.98 -4.07 25.41
CA TRP A 71 10.98 -5.22 24.51
C TRP A 71 9.70 -6.05 24.64
N GLY A 72 9.27 -6.33 25.88
CA GLY A 72 8.03 -7.03 26.18
C GLY A 72 6.81 -6.27 25.66
N TYR A 73 6.74 -4.95 25.88
CA TYR A 73 5.69 -4.09 25.35
C TYR A 73 5.65 -4.09 23.82
N ARG A 74 6.81 -3.98 23.15
CA ARG A 74 6.89 -4.06 21.67
C ARG A 74 6.49 -5.43 21.13
N ARG A 75 6.84 -6.52 21.81
CA ARG A 75 6.45 -7.89 21.44
C ARG A 75 4.95 -8.12 21.63
N LEU A 76 4.37 -7.59 22.72
CA LEU A 76 2.95 -7.65 23.01
C LEU A 76 2.14 -6.84 21.99
N LEU A 77 2.57 -5.61 21.67
CA LEU A 77 2.00 -4.80 20.57
C LEU A 77 2.14 -5.47 19.21
N GLY A 78 3.29 -6.10 18.92
CA GLY A 78 3.51 -6.86 17.69
C GLY A 78 2.55 -8.05 17.58
N GLY A 79 2.38 -8.81 18.66
CA GLY A 79 1.44 -9.93 18.73
C GLY A 79 -0.03 -9.49 18.68
N LEU A 80 -0.37 -8.36 19.30
CA LEU A 80 -1.72 -7.78 19.22
C LEU A 80 -2.00 -7.20 17.83
N ARG A 81 -1.01 -6.58 17.16
CA ARG A 81 -1.13 -6.14 15.76
C ARG A 81 -1.24 -7.33 14.81
N GLN A 82 -0.51 -8.42 15.05
CA GLN A 82 -0.65 -9.67 14.29
C GLN A 82 -2.00 -10.36 14.54
N ARG A 83 -2.56 -10.26 15.76
CA ARG A 83 -3.93 -10.72 16.06
C ARG A 83 -5.00 -9.80 15.48
N ALA A 84 -4.75 -8.49 15.39
CA ALA A 84 -5.61 -7.53 14.71
C ALA A 84 -5.51 -7.58 13.17
N THR A 85 -4.41 -8.12 12.63
CA THR A 85 -4.27 -8.51 11.21
C THR A 85 -4.54 -10.01 10.98
N GLY A 86 -4.94 -10.72 12.03
CA GLY A 86 -5.27 -12.15 12.04
C GLY A 86 -6.73 -12.41 11.74
N SER A 87 -7.19 -11.93 10.58
CA SER A 87 -8.35 -12.45 9.86
C SER A 87 -8.28 -11.97 8.40
N VAL A 88 -7.23 -12.38 7.69
CA VAL A 88 -7.32 -12.54 6.24
C VAL A 88 -7.87 -13.93 6.00
N THR A 89 -9.20 -14.00 5.95
CA THR A 89 -9.91 -15.13 5.34
C THR A 89 -9.72 -15.03 3.83
N PRO A 90 -9.29 -16.09 3.14
CA PRO A 90 -9.31 -16.10 1.69
C PRO A 90 -10.77 -16.20 1.20
N VAL A 91 -11.11 -15.32 0.26
CA VAL A 91 -12.27 -15.39 -0.65
C VAL A 91 -13.62 -15.74 0.00
N GLY A 92 -14.34 -14.70 0.37
CA GLY A 92 -15.79 -14.72 0.53
C GLY A 92 -16.28 -13.30 0.38
N THR A 93 -17.16 -13.07 -0.59
CA THR A 93 -17.82 -11.80 -0.90
C THR A 93 -18.52 -11.27 0.35
N THR A 94 -17.82 -10.54 1.22
CA THR A 94 -18.48 -9.77 2.28
C THR A 94 -19.34 -8.73 1.57
N PRO A 95 -20.66 -8.69 1.79
CA PRO A 95 -21.46 -7.58 1.29
C PRO A 95 -20.83 -6.31 1.85
N ALA A 96 -20.35 -5.43 0.97
CA ALA A 96 -19.88 -4.12 1.38
C ALA A 96 -20.96 -3.54 2.28
N SER A 97 -20.65 -3.22 3.54
CA SER A 97 -21.64 -2.64 4.42
C SER A 97 -22.19 -1.40 3.75
N ASP A 98 -23.52 -1.33 3.65
CA ASP A 98 -24.23 -0.25 2.95
C ASP A 98 -24.09 1.12 3.65
N GLN A 99 -23.30 1.14 4.74
CA GLN A 99 -23.02 2.27 5.61
C GLN A 99 -21.53 2.62 5.54
N PHE A 100 -21.24 3.91 5.67
CA PHE A 100 -19.88 4.42 5.80
C PHE A 100 -19.42 4.36 7.25
N SER A 101 -18.19 3.94 7.48
CA SER A 101 -17.52 4.19 8.76
C SER A 101 -17.27 5.68 8.98
N GLU A 102 -17.02 6.09 10.21
CA GLU A 102 -16.64 7.48 10.54
C GLU A 102 -15.40 7.93 9.76
N THR A 103 -14.42 7.02 9.59
CA THR A 103 -13.22 7.28 8.78
C THR A 103 -13.55 7.52 7.31
N GLU A 104 -14.48 6.76 6.73
CA GLU A 104 -14.94 6.97 5.35
C GLU A 104 -15.73 8.28 5.22
N LEU A 105 -16.62 8.60 6.17
CA LEU A 105 -17.36 9.86 6.17
C LEU A 105 -16.41 11.07 6.20
N ASN A 106 -15.40 11.03 7.07
CA ASN A 106 -14.39 12.09 7.14
C ASN A 106 -13.57 12.20 5.84
N ARG A 107 -13.21 11.06 5.24
CA ARG A 107 -12.47 11.01 3.97
C ARG A 107 -13.27 11.59 2.80
N TYR A 108 -14.54 11.21 2.69
CA TYR A 108 -15.41 11.62 1.58
C TYR A 108 -16.24 12.87 1.87
N ALA A 109 -15.99 13.57 2.99
CA ALA A 109 -16.76 14.74 3.40
C ALA A 109 -16.87 15.79 2.29
N ARG A 110 -15.78 16.05 1.54
CA ARG A 110 -15.76 17.01 0.43
C ARG A 110 -16.65 16.61 -0.75
N HIS A 111 -16.90 15.32 -0.95
CA HIS A 111 -17.83 14.80 -1.95
C HIS A 111 -19.27 14.87 -1.45
N ILE A 112 -19.50 14.49 -0.19
CA ILE A 112 -20.82 14.43 0.43
C ILE A 112 -21.49 15.81 0.53
N VAL A 113 -20.71 16.88 0.66
CA VAL A 113 -21.25 18.26 0.71
C VAL A 113 -21.66 18.81 -0.66
N LEU A 114 -21.26 18.18 -1.76
CA LEU A 114 -21.61 18.63 -3.10
C LEU A 114 -23.07 18.30 -3.39
N ARG A 115 -23.85 19.28 -3.86
CA ARG A 115 -25.29 19.12 -4.10
C ARG A 115 -25.60 18.03 -5.13
N GLU A 116 -24.79 17.95 -6.18
CA GLU A 116 -24.97 17.02 -7.30
C GLU A 116 -24.58 15.58 -6.93
N LEU A 117 -23.81 15.38 -5.85
CA LEU A 117 -23.34 14.06 -5.43
C LEU A 117 -24.01 13.64 -4.12
N GLY A 118 -23.79 14.38 -3.04
CA GLY A 118 -24.39 14.09 -1.74
C GLY A 118 -23.95 12.75 -1.14
N GLY A 119 -24.55 12.40 0.00
CA GLY A 119 -24.45 11.05 0.57
C GLY A 119 -24.92 9.95 -0.40
N PRO A 120 -26.06 10.10 -1.13
CA PRO A 120 -26.51 9.09 -2.08
C PRO A 120 -25.53 8.82 -3.22
N GLY A 121 -24.94 9.86 -3.82
CA GLY A 121 -23.95 9.71 -4.90
C GLY A 121 -22.65 9.10 -4.41
N GLN A 122 -22.16 9.47 -3.23
CA GLN A 122 -21.00 8.79 -2.63
C GLN A 122 -21.30 7.32 -2.35
N LYS A 123 -22.53 6.98 -1.91
CA LYS A 123 -22.96 5.59 -1.73
C LYS A 123 -23.05 4.85 -3.08
N ALA A 124 -23.47 5.52 -4.15
CA ALA A 124 -23.44 4.95 -5.49
C ALA A 124 -22.00 4.63 -5.93
N LEU A 125 -21.03 5.54 -5.69
CA LEU A 125 -19.60 5.28 -5.94
C LEU A 125 -19.11 4.06 -5.15
N LYS A 126 -19.44 3.96 -3.85
CA LYS A 126 -19.09 2.81 -3.00
C LYS A 126 -19.65 1.47 -3.51
N LYS A 127 -20.78 1.49 -4.24
CA LYS A 127 -21.38 0.29 -4.83
C LYS A 127 -20.88 -0.01 -6.25
N ALA A 128 -20.35 1.00 -6.93
CA ALA A 128 -19.92 0.88 -8.32
C ALA A 128 -18.72 -0.05 -8.46
N ARG A 129 -18.72 -0.78 -9.57
CA ARG A 129 -17.65 -1.68 -10.01
C ARG A 129 -17.16 -1.17 -11.35
N VAL A 130 -15.92 -0.71 -11.42
CA VAL A 130 -15.33 -0.11 -12.62
C VAL A 130 -14.15 -0.96 -13.10
N LEU A 131 -14.14 -1.32 -14.38
CA LEU A 131 -12.99 -1.95 -15.02
C LEU A 131 -12.16 -0.90 -15.74
N VAL A 132 -10.85 -0.87 -15.53
CA VAL A 132 -9.91 -0.06 -16.30
C VAL A 132 -9.05 -1.00 -17.15
N VAL A 133 -9.12 -0.84 -18.47
CA VAL A 133 -8.29 -1.57 -19.43
C VAL A 133 -7.06 -0.72 -19.75
N GLY A 134 -5.90 -1.20 -19.32
CA GLY A 134 -4.63 -0.49 -19.37
C GLY A 134 -4.33 0.29 -18.08
N ALA A 135 -3.16 0.06 -17.51
CA ALA A 135 -2.58 0.81 -16.39
C ALA A 135 -1.50 1.81 -16.87
N GLY A 136 -1.56 2.18 -18.15
CA GLY A 136 -0.62 3.08 -18.82
C GLY A 136 -0.86 4.57 -18.52
N GLY A 137 -0.47 5.45 -19.46
CA GLY A 137 -0.51 6.91 -19.23
C GLY A 137 -1.91 7.49 -18.99
N LEU A 138 -2.95 6.86 -19.54
CA LEU A 138 -4.35 7.22 -19.33
C LEU A 138 -4.95 6.51 -18.11
N GLY A 139 -4.71 5.20 -18.00
CA GLY A 139 -5.24 4.39 -16.90
C GLY A 139 -4.67 4.76 -15.54
N ALA A 140 -3.37 5.07 -15.46
CA ALA A 140 -2.69 5.42 -14.21
C ALA A 140 -3.36 6.56 -13.42
N PRO A 141 -3.59 7.76 -13.99
CA PRO A 141 -4.30 8.81 -13.27
C PRO A 141 -5.77 8.45 -13.00
N ALA A 142 -6.45 7.74 -13.92
CA ALA A 142 -7.83 7.31 -13.71
C ALA A 142 -7.96 6.39 -12.48
N LEU A 143 -7.09 5.39 -12.36
CA LEU A 143 -7.03 4.46 -11.22
C LEU A 143 -6.82 5.20 -9.90
N GLN A 144 -5.90 6.17 -9.86
CA GLN A 144 -5.67 7.00 -8.67
C GLN A 144 -6.93 7.76 -8.24
N TYR A 145 -7.62 8.41 -9.19
CA TYR A 145 -8.82 9.18 -8.85
C TYR A 145 -10.03 8.32 -8.55
N LEU A 146 -10.21 7.17 -9.21
CA LEU A 146 -11.25 6.19 -8.86
C LEU A 146 -11.07 5.68 -7.43
N ALA A 147 -9.83 5.30 -7.07
CA ALA A 147 -9.52 4.85 -5.72
C ALA A 147 -9.71 5.97 -4.70
N ALA A 148 -9.21 7.17 -4.97
CA ALA A 148 -9.40 8.34 -4.09
C ALA A 148 -10.88 8.69 -3.89
N ALA A 149 -11.68 8.62 -4.95
CA ALA A 149 -13.11 8.92 -4.93
C ALA A 149 -13.95 7.87 -4.18
N GLY A 150 -13.38 6.71 -3.87
CA GLY A 150 -14.07 5.65 -3.14
C GLY A 150 -14.97 4.79 -4.02
N VAL A 151 -14.57 4.55 -5.27
CA VAL A 151 -15.23 3.53 -6.10
C VAL A 151 -15.05 2.16 -5.45
N GLY A 152 -16.16 1.47 -5.22
CA GLY A 152 -16.19 0.26 -4.39
C GLY A 152 -15.28 -0.84 -4.87
N THR A 153 -15.39 -1.19 -6.15
CA THR A 153 -14.53 -2.20 -6.80
C THR A 153 -13.87 -1.62 -8.04
N ILE A 154 -12.56 -1.76 -8.13
CA ILE A 154 -11.77 -1.32 -9.28
C ILE A 154 -11.04 -2.54 -9.83
N GLY A 155 -11.45 -2.98 -11.02
CA GLY A 155 -10.71 -3.93 -11.83
C GLY A 155 -9.64 -3.20 -12.64
N VAL A 156 -8.44 -3.76 -12.73
CA VAL A 156 -7.39 -3.26 -13.62
C VAL A 156 -6.80 -4.42 -14.39
N ILE A 157 -6.82 -4.34 -15.73
CA ILE A 157 -6.27 -5.36 -16.62
C ILE A 157 -5.18 -4.76 -17.51
N ASP A 158 -3.99 -5.35 -17.45
CA ASP A 158 -2.80 -4.94 -18.20
C ASP A 158 -1.79 -6.11 -18.16
N ASP A 159 -1.12 -6.42 -19.26
CA ASP A 159 -0.12 -7.49 -19.37
C ASP A 159 1.34 -7.01 -19.21
N ASP A 160 1.57 -5.69 -19.18
CA ASP A 160 2.91 -5.12 -19.11
C ASP A 160 3.49 -5.08 -17.68
N VAL A 161 4.79 -4.79 -17.64
CA VAL A 161 5.54 -4.47 -16.43
C VAL A 161 5.89 -2.98 -16.39
N VAL A 162 6.21 -2.48 -15.20
CA VAL A 162 6.68 -1.09 -15.02
C VAL A 162 8.07 -0.92 -15.61
N GLU A 163 8.24 0.09 -16.45
CA GLU A 163 9.52 0.45 -17.08
C GLU A 163 9.89 1.91 -16.79
N ASN A 164 11.20 2.19 -16.69
CA ASN A 164 11.70 3.55 -16.44
C ASN A 164 11.15 4.57 -17.46
N ALA A 165 11.19 4.23 -18.76
CA ALA A 165 10.72 5.10 -19.85
C ALA A 165 9.23 5.47 -19.74
N ASN A 166 8.46 4.75 -18.93
CA ASN A 166 7.03 4.96 -18.75
C ASN A 166 6.72 5.91 -17.57
N LEU A 167 7.66 6.10 -16.64
CA LEU A 167 7.43 6.86 -15.39
C LEU A 167 7.15 8.35 -15.59
N GLN A 168 7.56 8.93 -16.72
CA GLN A 168 7.29 10.35 -17.05
C GLN A 168 5.79 10.67 -17.19
N ARG A 169 4.95 9.65 -17.46
CA ARG A 169 3.49 9.81 -17.65
C ARG A 169 2.63 8.83 -16.85
N GLN A 170 3.17 7.71 -16.41
CA GLN A 170 2.44 6.69 -15.65
C GLN A 170 2.58 6.94 -14.14
N VAL A 171 1.99 8.04 -13.68
CA VAL A 171 2.23 8.65 -12.35
C VAL A 171 1.84 7.80 -11.14
N ILE A 172 1.05 6.74 -11.36
CA ILE A 172 0.73 5.76 -10.31
C ILE A 172 1.95 4.92 -9.96
N HIS A 173 2.81 4.60 -10.93
CA HIS A 173 4.00 3.78 -10.70
C HIS A 173 5.16 4.60 -10.14
N LYS A 174 6.07 3.91 -9.43
CA LYS A 174 7.26 4.49 -8.82
C LYS A 174 8.51 3.77 -9.31
N ASP A 175 9.66 4.42 -9.20
CA ASP A 175 10.96 3.87 -9.61
C ASP A 175 11.25 2.51 -8.94
N ALA A 176 10.92 2.39 -7.65
CA ALA A 176 11.06 1.15 -6.89
C ALA A 176 10.19 -0.03 -7.41
N ALA A 177 9.21 0.23 -8.27
CA ALA A 177 8.33 -0.78 -8.84
C ALA A 177 8.77 -1.26 -10.24
N ILE A 178 9.88 -0.74 -10.81
CA ILE A 178 10.39 -1.17 -12.11
C ILE A 178 10.55 -2.71 -12.13
N GLY A 179 10.07 -3.35 -13.20
CA GLY A 179 10.02 -4.80 -13.36
C GLY A 179 8.83 -5.50 -12.70
N THR A 180 8.04 -4.81 -11.88
CA THR A 180 6.79 -5.34 -11.32
C THR A 180 5.67 -5.25 -12.36
N PRO A 181 4.77 -6.24 -12.50
CA PRO A 181 3.57 -6.09 -13.33
C PRO A 181 2.78 -4.83 -12.98
N LYS A 182 2.36 -4.06 -14.00
CA LYS A 182 1.70 -2.76 -13.80
C LYS A 182 0.46 -2.89 -12.92
N VAL A 183 -0.33 -3.95 -13.10
CA VAL A 183 -1.55 -4.19 -12.32
C VAL A 183 -1.28 -4.36 -10.81
N PHE A 184 -0.17 -5.00 -10.43
CA PHE A 184 0.18 -5.19 -9.02
C PHE A 184 0.79 -3.92 -8.42
N SER A 185 1.60 -3.19 -9.20
CA SER A 185 2.07 -1.86 -8.79
C SER A 185 0.90 -0.90 -8.56
N ALA A 186 -0.06 -0.85 -9.49
CA ALA A 186 -1.25 -0.02 -9.36
C ALA A 186 -2.12 -0.45 -8.16
N GLN A 187 -2.28 -1.76 -7.93
CA GLN A 187 -3.02 -2.27 -6.77
C GLN A 187 -2.41 -1.80 -5.45
N ALA A 188 -1.09 -1.91 -5.29
CA ALA A 188 -0.41 -1.49 -4.08
C ALA A 188 -0.64 -0.01 -3.79
N GLU A 189 -0.53 0.85 -4.82
CA GLU A 189 -0.69 2.30 -4.70
C GLU A 189 -2.15 2.70 -4.41
N MET A 190 -3.13 2.12 -5.10
CA MET A 190 -4.55 2.37 -4.82
C MET A 190 -4.94 1.93 -3.41
N THR A 191 -4.46 0.77 -2.96
CA THR A 191 -4.77 0.24 -1.61
C THR A 191 -4.09 1.09 -0.52
N ALA A 192 -2.86 1.55 -0.77
CA ALA A 192 -2.16 2.46 0.13
C ALA A 192 -2.86 3.81 0.24
N GLN A 193 -3.36 4.34 -0.89
CA GLN A 193 -4.13 5.58 -0.92
C GLN A 193 -5.48 5.42 -0.22
N ASN A 194 -6.21 4.35 -0.54
CA ASN A 194 -7.54 4.09 -0.02
C ASN A 194 -7.77 2.60 0.33
N PRO A 195 -7.68 2.23 1.63
CA PRO A 195 -7.88 0.84 2.03
C PRO A 195 -9.37 0.39 2.02
N PHE A 196 -10.30 1.29 1.69
CA PHE A 196 -11.74 0.98 1.64
C PHE A 196 -12.22 0.50 0.26
N VAL A 197 -11.37 0.58 -0.77
CA VAL A 197 -11.70 0.09 -2.12
C VAL A 197 -11.21 -1.34 -2.32
N THR A 198 -11.96 -2.13 -3.06
CA THR A 198 -11.55 -3.47 -3.49
C THR A 198 -10.86 -3.37 -4.84
N VAL A 199 -9.58 -3.73 -4.91
CA VAL A 199 -8.84 -3.73 -6.17
C VAL A 199 -8.65 -5.16 -6.68
N ARG A 200 -9.03 -5.40 -7.93
CA ARG A 200 -8.88 -6.69 -8.63
C ARG A 200 -7.86 -6.56 -9.78
N PRO A 201 -6.60 -6.95 -9.58
CA PRO A 201 -5.58 -6.93 -10.62
C PRO A 201 -5.70 -8.15 -11.54
N TYR A 202 -5.66 -7.94 -12.85
CA TYR A 202 -5.64 -8.99 -13.87
C TYR A 202 -4.37 -8.84 -14.70
N HIS A 203 -3.31 -9.57 -14.35
CA HIS A 203 -2.05 -9.55 -15.11
C HIS A 203 -2.17 -10.47 -16.35
N ARG A 204 -2.91 -9.99 -17.35
CA ARG A 204 -3.17 -10.69 -18.62
C ARG A 204 -3.73 -9.71 -19.64
N ARG A 205 -3.65 -10.07 -20.91
CA ARG A 205 -4.23 -9.26 -21.99
C ARG A 205 -5.75 -9.34 -21.97
N PHE A 206 -6.42 -8.25 -22.31
CA PHE A 206 -7.85 -8.24 -22.57
C PHE A 206 -8.11 -8.82 -23.96
N THR A 207 -8.86 -9.92 -24.04
CA THR A 207 -9.12 -10.68 -25.27
C THR A 207 -10.60 -11.01 -25.41
N GLU A 208 -11.04 -11.40 -26.61
CA GLU A 208 -12.44 -11.71 -26.89
C GLU A 208 -12.95 -12.89 -26.04
N GLU A 209 -12.08 -13.88 -25.78
CA GLU A 209 -12.42 -15.09 -25.03
C GLU A 209 -12.78 -14.79 -23.57
N ILE A 210 -12.13 -13.81 -22.95
CA ILE A 210 -12.34 -13.46 -21.54
C ILE A 210 -13.29 -12.28 -21.36
N ALA A 211 -13.60 -11.54 -22.43
CA ALA A 211 -14.27 -10.25 -22.34
C ALA A 211 -15.66 -10.37 -21.71
N ALA A 212 -16.48 -11.33 -22.15
CA ALA A 212 -17.85 -11.48 -21.66
C ALA A 212 -17.90 -11.77 -20.16
N ASP A 213 -17.12 -12.76 -19.70
CA ASP A 213 -17.07 -13.16 -18.29
C ASP A 213 -16.51 -12.03 -17.41
N LEU A 214 -15.49 -11.32 -17.91
CA LEU A 214 -14.89 -10.21 -17.16
C LEU A 214 -15.87 -9.03 -17.03
N LEU A 215 -16.56 -8.66 -18.11
CA LEU A 215 -17.46 -7.52 -18.13
C LEU A 215 -18.73 -7.73 -17.30
N ALA A 216 -19.18 -8.98 -17.12
CA ALA A 216 -20.34 -9.29 -16.28
C ALA A 216 -20.19 -8.83 -14.82
N ASP A 217 -18.95 -8.62 -14.36
CA ASP A 217 -18.62 -8.18 -13.01
C ASP A 217 -18.58 -6.66 -12.81
N TYR A 218 -18.73 -5.86 -13.88
CA TYR A 218 -18.55 -4.40 -13.83
C TYR A 218 -19.74 -3.63 -14.38
N ASP A 219 -19.93 -2.44 -13.83
CA ASP A 219 -21.01 -1.52 -14.19
C ASP A 219 -20.56 -0.49 -15.25
N LEU A 220 -19.25 -0.29 -15.40
CA LEU A 220 -18.62 0.71 -16.29
C LEU A 220 -17.22 0.26 -16.68
N VAL A 221 -16.81 0.54 -17.92
CA VAL A 221 -15.44 0.32 -18.41
C VAL A 221 -14.77 1.65 -18.76
N LEU A 222 -13.49 1.77 -18.40
CA LEU A 222 -12.59 2.81 -18.90
C LEU A 222 -11.55 2.16 -19.80
N ASP A 223 -11.45 2.66 -21.03
CA ASP A 223 -10.38 2.29 -21.96
C ASP A 223 -9.25 3.33 -21.90
N GLY A 224 -8.14 2.91 -21.30
CA GLY A 224 -6.89 3.65 -21.23
C GLY A 224 -5.79 3.07 -22.11
N THR A 225 -6.15 2.28 -23.13
CA THR A 225 -5.21 1.60 -24.02
C THR A 225 -4.64 2.54 -25.09
N ASP A 226 -3.43 2.24 -25.55
CA ASP A 226 -2.66 3.06 -26.50
C ASP A 226 -2.62 2.47 -27.92
N ASN A 227 -3.34 1.37 -28.18
CA ASN A 227 -3.39 0.73 -29.49
C ASN A 227 -4.82 0.54 -29.99
N PHE A 228 -4.99 0.70 -31.31
CA PHE A 228 -6.31 0.64 -31.95
C PHE A 228 -6.97 -0.73 -31.81
N ALA A 229 -6.22 -1.82 -31.99
CA ALA A 229 -6.78 -3.17 -31.95
C ALA A 229 -7.49 -3.47 -30.62
N THR A 230 -6.87 -3.12 -29.50
CA THR A 230 -7.46 -3.33 -28.17
C THR A 230 -8.65 -2.40 -27.95
N ARG A 231 -8.57 -1.13 -28.38
CA ARG A 231 -9.68 -0.17 -28.32
C ARG A 231 -10.94 -0.67 -29.03
N TYR A 232 -10.81 -1.14 -30.26
CA TYR A 232 -11.95 -1.69 -31.02
C TYR A 232 -12.52 -2.94 -30.35
N LEU A 233 -11.67 -3.82 -29.83
CA LEU A 233 -12.10 -5.02 -29.13
C LEU A 233 -12.82 -4.71 -27.80
N VAL A 234 -12.31 -3.76 -27.01
CA VAL A 234 -12.98 -3.28 -25.79
C VAL A 234 -14.35 -2.67 -26.12
N ASN A 235 -14.43 -1.86 -27.17
CA ASN A 235 -15.69 -1.28 -27.62
C ASN A 235 -16.70 -2.36 -28.03
N ALA A 236 -16.32 -3.27 -28.93
CA ALA A 236 -17.19 -4.35 -29.38
C ALA A 236 -17.68 -5.23 -28.21
N ALA A 237 -16.80 -5.52 -27.25
CA ALA A 237 -17.15 -6.26 -26.05
C ALA A 237 -18.16 -5.50 -25.16
N CYS A 238 -17.96 -4.20 -24.94
CA CYS A 238 -18.87 -3.35 -24.16
C CYS A 238 -20.25 -3.23 -24.82
N VAL A 239 -20.29 -3.08 -26.15
CA VAL A 239 -21.54 -3.09 -26.94
C VAL A 239 -22.29 -4.39 -26.74
N LYS A 240 -21.61 -5.54 -26.90
CA LYS A 240 -22.21 -6.87 -26.73
C LYS A 240 -22.72 -7.10 -25.30
N ALA A 241 -21.99 -6.60 -24.30
CA ALA A 241 -22.35 -6.72 -22.88
C ALA A 241 -23.36 -5.66 -22.40
N ARG A 242 -23.69 -4.66 -23.23
CA ARG A 242 -24.44 -3.45 -22.86
C ARG A 242 -23.86 -2.73 -21.62
N VAL A 243 -22.53 -2.69 -21.51
CA VAL A 243 -21.82 -1.96 -20.46
C VAL A 243 -21.33 -0.61 -21.02
N PRO A 244 -21.57 0.52 -20.34
CA PRO A 244 -21.03 1.81 -20.77
C PRO A 244 -19.51 1.82 -20.81
N LEU A 245 -18.96 2.48 -21.82
CA LEU A 245 -17.53 2.63 -22.06
C LEU A 245 -17.15 4.11 -22.08
N ILE A 246 -16.14 4.48 -21.30
CA ILE A 246 -15.44 5.76 -21.41
C ILE A 246 -14.09 5.49 -22.05
N SER A 247 -13.89 5.96 -23.28
CA SER A 247 -12.64 5.74 -24.02
C SER A 247 -11.85 7.04 -24.10
N GLY A 248 -10.61 7.00 -23.62
CA GLY A 248 -9.62 8.06 -23.77
C GLY A 248 -8.63 7.71 -24.87
N ALA A 249 -8.20 8.68 -25.66
CA ALA A 249 -7.12 8.54 -26.65
C ALA A 249 -6.16 9.72 -26.53
N LEU A 250 -4.89 9.48 -26.79
CA LEU A 250 -3.87 10.52 -26.89
C LEU A 250 -3.05 10.31 -28.15
N SER A 251 -2.78 11.40 -28.86
CA SER A 251 -1.83 11.45 -29.96
C SER A 251 -1.04 12.74 -29.86
N GLN A 252 0.26 12.65 -29.61
CA GLN A 252 1.16 13.80 -29.47
C GLN A 252 0.61 14.88 -28.51
N TRP A 253 0.02 15.95 -29.07
CA TRP A 253 -0.51 17.12 -28.36
C TRP A 253 -2.04 17.15 -28.26
N GLU A 254 -2.71 16.12 -28.79
CA GLU A 254 -4.16 16.01 -28.83
C GLU A 254 -4.64 14.89 -27.91
N GLY A 255 -5.75 15.17 -27.23
CA GLY A 255 -6.48 14.19 -26.44
C GLY A 255 -7.93 14.13 -26.88
N GLN A 256 -8.47 12.92 -26.91
CA GLN A 256 -9.87 12.65 -27.19
C GLN A 256 -10.48 11.88 -26.03
N LEU A 257 -11.72 12.22 -25.69
CA LEU A 257 -12.50 11.53 -24.68
C LEU A 257 -13.91 11.35 -25.23
N SER A 258 -14.45 10.15 -25.10
CA SER A 258 -15.82 9.85 -25.55
C SER A 258 -16.48 8.87 -24.59
N VAL A 259 -17.79 9.02 -24.45
CA VAL A 259 -18.65 8.12 -23.68
C VAL A 259 -19.56 7.40 -24.66
N PHE A 260 -19.50 6.08 -24.66
CA PHE A 260 -20.35 5.19 -25.43
C PHE A 260 -21.27 4.45 -24.46
N ASP A 261 -22.57 4.69 -24.54
CA ASP A 261 -23.57 4.08 -23.67
C ASP A 261 -24.49 3.16 -24.49
N PRO A 262 -24.05 1.92 -24.79
CA PRO A 262 -24.84 0.98 -25.58
C PRO A 262 -26.12 0.55 -24.85
N ALA A 263 -26.24 0.77 -23.54
CA ALA A 263 -27.48 0.50 -22.83
C ALA A 263 -28.59 1.49 -23.22
N ARG A 264 -28.23 2.69 -23.68
CA ARG A 264 -29.15 3.76 -24.13
C ARG A 264 -29.17 3.96 -25.64
N ASP A 265 -28.68 2.97 -26.39
CA ASP A 265 -28.61 3.00 -27.87
C ASP A 265 -27.85 4.23 -28.41
N ALA A 266 -26.85 4.72 -27.65
CA ALA A 266 -25.93 5.74 -28.09
C ALA A 266 -24.97 5.19 -29.18
N PRO A 267 -24.27 6.06 -29.94
CA PRO A 267 -23.21 5.63 -30.84
C PRO A 267 -22.18 4.74 -30.11
N CYS A 268 -21.55 3.84 -30.87
CA CYS A 268 -20.45 2.98 -30.43
C CYS A 268 -19.17 3.32 -31.18
#